data_AF-A0A4Y8LN09-F1
#
_entry.id   AF-A0A4Y8LN09-F1
#
_cell.length_a   1.000
_cell.length_b   1.000
_cell.length_c   1.000
_cell.angle_alpha   90.00
_cell.angle_beta   90.00
_cell.angle_gamma   90.00
#
_symmetry.space_group_name_H-M   'P 1'
#
loop_
_entity.id
_entity.type
_entity.pdbx_description
1 polymer ?
#
loop_
_entity_poly.entity_id
_entity_poly.type
_entity_poly.pdbx_seq_one_letter_code
_entity_poly.pdbx_strand_id
1 'polypeptide(L)'
;MRNLMILICLLCVFGCSDNKKESFYEEATIILDTLEDVIKNKDIYTEKERKKINSFMDKQHPPRSEEIKSKMRAITRYYFAKIKFRNLNDPQNDVLVERQLAELNALRQELLSFKE
;
A
#
# COMPACT_ATOMS: atom_id res chain seq x y z
N MET A 1 56.36 -4.47 -24.90
CA MET A 1 55.31 -4.64 -25.93
C MET A 1 54.89 -6.11 -26.01
N ARG A 2 53.71 -6.45 -25.49
CA ARG A 2 52.88 -7.53 -26.03
C ARG A 2 51.45 -7.32 -25.51
N ASN A 3 50.59 -7.03 -26.47
CA ASN A 3 49.17 -6.75 -26.30
C ASN A 3 48.38 -8.03 -25.97
N LEU A 4 47.36 -7.83 -25.13
CA LEU A 4 45.98 -8.30 -25.26
C LEU A 4 45.71 -9.83 -25.30
N MET A 5 45.06 -10.34 -24.25
CA MET A 5 43.86 -11.17 -24.41
C MET A 5 42.94 -11.07 -23.17
N ILE A 6 41.70 -10.70 -23.47
CA ILE A 6 40.52 -10.57 -22.62
C ILE A 6 40.02 -11.97 -22.24
N LEU A 7 39.66 -12.21 -20.97
CA LEU A 7 38.50 -13.06 -20.65
C LEU A 7 38.00 -12.85 -19.20
N ILE A 8 36.95 -12.03 -19.11
CA ILE A 8 35.72 -12.21 -18.30
C ILE A 8 35.84 -13.20 -17.13
N CYS A 9 35.98 -12.67 -15.91
CA CYS A 9 35.41 -13.30 -14.72
C CYS A 9 34.20 -12.48 -14.27
N LEU A 10 33.08 -12.73 -14.94
CA LEU A 10 31.75 -12.60 -14.37
C LEU A 10 31.69 -13.60 -13.21
N LEU A 11 31.61 -13.15 -11.96
CA LEU A 11 31.04 -13.93 -10.85
C LEU A 11 30.71 -12.97 -9.70
N CYS A 12 29.44 -12.52 -9.71
CA CYS A 12 28.58 -12.67 -8.55
C CYS A 12 29.01 -11.96 -7.25
N VAL A 13 29.06 -10.64 -7.24
CA VAL A 13 28.52 -9.94 -6.06
C VAL A 13 27.01 -9.93 -6.26
N PHE A 14 26.41 -11.06 -5.87
CA PHE A 14 24.97 -11.17 -5.67
C PHE A 14 24.56 -9.99 -4.80
N GLY A 15 23.78 -9.08 -5.39
CA GLY A 15 22.76 -8.42 -4.61
C GLY A 15 21.93 -9.53 -3.99
N CYS A 16 22.11 -9.76 -2.69
CA CYS A 16 21.10 -10.38 -1.86
C CYS A 16 19.90 -9.41 -1.84
N SER A 17 19.15 -9.38 -2.95
CA SER A 17 17.75 -9.02 -2.87
C SER A 17 17.12 -10.20 -2.16
N ASP A 18 17.00 -10.10 -0.83
CA ASP A 18 16.10 -10.91 -0.04
C ASP A 18 14.67 -10.62 -0.52
N ASN A 19 14.34 -11.10 -1.72
CA ASN A 19 13.00 -11.11 -2.26
C ASN A 19 12.25 -12.24 -1.56
N LYS A 20 12.13 -12.14 -0.23
CA LYS A 20 11.06 -12.84 0.46
C LYS A 20 9.78 -12.26 -0.12
N LYS A 21 9.05 -13.10 -0.84
CA LYS A 21 7.73 -12.77 -1.37
C LYS A 21 6.86 -12.48 -0.15
N GLU A 22 6.64 -11.21 0.17
CA GLU A 22 5.76 -10.81 1.27
C GLU A 22 4.39 -11.48 1.06
N SER A 23 3.81 -11.96 2.15
CA SER A 23 2.48 -12.56 2.10
C SER A 23 1.44 -11.49 1.76
N PHE A 24 0.31 -11.87 1.18
CA PHE A 24 -0.79 -10.92 0.95
C PHE A 24 -1.20 -10.20 2.24
N TYR A 25 -1.20 -10.92 3.36
CA TYR A 25 -1.51 -10.38 4.68
C TYR A 25 -0.56 -9.25 5.09
N GLU A 26 0.76 -9.46 4.94
CA GLU A 26 1.78 -8.46 5.27
C GLU A 26 1.67 -7.24 4.35
N GLU A 27 1.62 -7.45 3.04
CA GLU A 27 1.49 -6.36 2.07
C GLU A 27 0.23 -5.53 2.33
N ALA A 28 -0.92 -6.19 2.49
CA ALA A 28 -2.20 -5.55 2.76
C ALA A 28 -2.20 -4.80 4.10
N THR A 29 -1.55 -5.34 5.13
CA THR A 29 -1.40 -4.66 6.43
C THR A 29 -0.67 -3.34 6.26
N ILE A 30 0.46 -3.34 5.53
CA ILE A 30 1.22 -2.12 5.31
C ILE A 30 0.43 -1.09 4.49
N ILE A 31 -0.37 -1.56 3.51
CA ILE A 31 -1.26 -0.67 2.78
C ILE A 31 -2.31 -0.07 3.72
N LEU A 32 -2.97 -0.87 4.57
CA LEU A 32 -3.94 -0.36 5.55
C LEU A 32 -3.33 0.66 6.51
N ASP A 33 -2.10 0.43 6.99
CA ASP A 33 -1.38 1.39 7.83
C ASP A 33 -1.16 2.72 7.09
N THR A 34 -0.77 2.65 5.82
CA THR A 34 -0.57 3.83 4.97
C THR A 34 -1.89 4.59 4.75
N LEU A 35 -2.98 3.87 4.48
CA LEU A 35 -4.30 4.47 4.32
C LEU A 35 -4.77 5.15 5.61
N GLU A 36 -4.59 4.48 6.75
CA GLU A 36 -4.96 5.00 8.06
C GLU A 36 -4.23 6.30 8.37
N ASP A 37 -2.91 6.34 8.17
CA ASP A 37 -2.11 7.53 8.44
C ASP A 37 -2.56 8.72 7.59
N VAL A 38 -2.73 8.50 6.28
CA VAL A 38 -3.18 9.55 5.34
C VAL A 38 -4.57 10.07 5.70
N ILE A 39 -5.51 9.20 6.04
CA ILE A 39 -6.87 9.59 6.41
C ILE A 39 -6.87 10.34 7.75
N LYS A 40 -6.17 9.81 8.76
CA LYS A 40 -6.08 10.41 10.09
C LYS A 40 -5.50 11.82 10.05
N ASN A 41 -4.47 12.02 9.24
CA ASN A 41 -3.79 13.32 9.10
C ASN A 41 -4.44 14.24 8.06
N LYS A 42 -5.55 13.80 7.44
CA LYS A 42 -6.26 14.51 6.37
C LYS A 42 -5.36 14.87 5.17
N ASP A 43 -4.39 14.01 4.87
CA ASP A 43 -3.31 14.27 3.92
C ASP A 43 -3.58 13.65 2.53
N ILE A 44 -2.59 13.78 1.64
CA ILE A 44 -2.48 13.10 0.36
C ILE A 44 -1.28 12.14 0.38
N TYR A 45 -1.31 11.12 -0.48
CA TYR A 45 -0.16 10.22 -0.62
C TYR A 45 1.07 10.96 -1.13
N THR A 46 2.20 10.72 -0.47
CA THR A 46 3.52 10.94 -1.05
C THR A 46 3.72 10.07 -2.30
N GLU A 47 4.70 10.43 -3.13
CA GLU A 47 5.00 9.67 -4.34
C GLU A 47 5.43 8.22 -4.03
N LYS A 48 6.14 8.01 -2.92
CA LYS A 48 6.57 6.69 -2.48
C LYS A 48 5.37 5.82 -2.07
N GLU A 49 4.46 6.37 -1.28
CA GLU A 49 3.25 5.67 -0.83
C GLU A 49 2.35 5.35 -2.03
N ARG A 50 2.15 6.31 -2.93
CA ARG A 50 1.36 6.12 -4.15
C ARG A 50 1.92 4.97 -4.99
N LYS A 51 3.24 4.93 -5.21
CA LYS A 51 3.89 3.83 -5.94
C LYS A 51 3.65 2.49 -5.25
N LYS A 52 3.78 2.43 -3.92
CA LYS A 52 3.56 1.20 -3.15
C LYS A 52 2.11 0.72 -3.24
N ILE A 53 1.15 1.61 -3.03
CA ILE A 53 -0.28 1.32 -3.14
C ILE A 53 -0.62 0.84 -4.56
N ASN A 54 -0.18 1.55 -5.60
CA ASN A 54 -0.45 1.16 -6.98
C ASN A 54 0.14 -0.22 -7.29
N SER A 55 1.40 -0.47 -6.91
CA SER A 55 2.04 -1.77 -7.10
C SER A 55 1.26 -2.91 -6.45
N PHE A 56 0.73 -2.70 -5.24
CA PHE A 56 -0.11 -3.68 -4.55
C PHE A 56 -1.47 -3.86 -5.25
N MET A 57 -2.10 -2.76 -5.68
CA MET A 57 -3.41 -2.78 -6.34
C MET A 57 -3.37 -3.45 -7.72
N ASP A 58 -2.26 -3.33 -8.44
CA ASP A 58 -2.06 -3.89 -9.79
C ASP A 58 -1.66 -5.37 -9.76
N LYS A 59 -1.05 -5.84 -8.67
CA LYS A 59 -0.66 -7.24 -8.48
C LYS A 59 -1.90 -8.14 -8.44
N GLN A 60 -1.92 -9.20 -9.25
CA GLN A 60 -3.04 -10.15 -9.26
C GLN A 60 -3.00 -11.05 -8.02
N HIS A 61 -4.16 -11.20 -7.37
CA HIS A 61 -4.35 -12.11 -6.25
C HIS A 61 -5.58 -13.02 -6.45
N PRO A 62 -5.74 -14.09 -5.65
CA PRO A 62 -6.96 -14.90 -5.66
C PRO A 62 -8.23 -14.07 -5.39
N PRO A 63 -9.42 -14.53 -5.82
CA PRO A 63 -10.66 -13.73 -5.73
C PRO A 63 -10.96 -13.15 -4.34
N ARG A 64 -10.70 -13.92 -3.27
CA ARG A 64 -10.91 -13.48 -1.89
C ARG A 64 -10.02 -12.29 -1.50
N SER A 65 -8.78 -12.24 -1.98
CA SER A 65 -7.85 -11.12 -1.77
C SER A 65 -8.24 -9.91 -2.62
N GLU A 66 -8.75 -10.11 -3.83
CA GLU A 66 -9.26 -9.03 -4.68
C GLU A 66 -10.47 -8.33 -4.07
N GLU A 67 -11.30 -9.06 -3.31
CA GLU A 67 -12.39 -8.45 -2.54
C GLU A 67 -11.87 -7.43 -1.51
N ILE A 68 -10.85 -7.81 -0.74
CA ILE A 68 -10.19 -6.93 0.22
C ILE A 68 -9.61 -5.69 -0.49
N LYS A 69 -8.90 -5.88 -1.60
CA LYS A 69 -8.37 -4.77 -2.42
C LYS A 69 -9.49 -3.85 -2.92
N SER A 70 -10.63 -4.41 -3.32
CA SER A 70 -11.81 -3.66 -3.74
C SER A 70 -12.36 -2.77 -2.61
N LYS A 71 -12.49 -3.32 -1.40
CA LYS A 71 -12.91 -2.57 -0.20
C LYS A 71 -11.93 -1.43 0.13
N MET A 72 -10.62 -1.69 0.09
CA MET A 72 -9.61 -0.64 0.26
C MET A 72 -9.76 0.50 -0.76
N ARG A 73 -9.98 0.17 -2.03
CA ARG A 73 -10.22 1.16 -3.10
C ARG A 73 -11.48 1.98 -2.86
N ALA A 74 -12.55 1.35 -2.39
CA ALA A 74 -13.81 2.03 -2.10
C ALA A 74 -13.66 3.06 -0.98
N ILE A 75 -13.04 2.67 0.14
CA ILE A 75 -12.75 3.55 1.29
C ILE A 75 -11.91 4.75 0.83
N THR A 76 -10.83 4.46 0.09
CA THR A 76 -9.89 5.48 -0.40
C THR A 76 -10.58 6.46 -1.34
N ARG A 77 -11.33 5.95 -2.33
CA ARG A 77 -12.05 6.80 -3.30
C ARG A 77 -13.07 7.69 -2.62
N TYR A 78 -13.81 7.15 -1.65
CA TYR A 78 -14.82 7.92 -0.93
C TYR A 78 -14.17 9.04 -0.11
N TYR A 79 -13.08 8.75 0.60
CA TYR A 79 -12.32 9.76 1.36
C TYR A 79 -11.88 10.93 0.46
N PHE A 80 -11.12 10.66 -0.61
CA PHE A 80 -10.61 11.71 -1.49
C PHE A 80 -11.69 12.47 -2.25
N ALA A 81 -12.86 11.85 -2.48
CA ALA A 81 -13.98 12.52 -3.12
C ALA A 81 -14.75 13.47 -2.18
N LYS A 82 -14.64 13.30 -0.86
CA LYS A 82 -15.46 14.00 0.13
C LYS A 82 -14.68 14.96 1.01
N ILE A 83 -13.41 14.70 1.25
CA ILE A 83 -12.57 15.54 2.10
C ILE A 83 -12.45 16.95 1.51
N LYS A 84 -12.64 17.97 2.35
CA LYS A 84 -12.53 19.38 1.94
C LYS A 84 -11.11 19.88 2.13
N PHE A 85 -10.20 19.54 1.21
CA PHE A 85 -8.78 19.93 1.29
C PHE A 85 -8.52 21.44 1.44
N ARG A 86 -9.41 22.31 0.93
CA ARG A 86 -9.29 23.76 1.06
C ARG A 86 -9.64 24.27 2.47
N ASN A 87 -10.30 23.46 3.29
CA ASN A 87 -10.67 23.79 4.66
C ASN A 87 -10.61 22.51 5.52
N LEU A 88 -9.42 22.17 6.01
CA LEU A 88 -9.21 20.95 6.80
C LEU A 88 -9.92 20.96 8.16
N ASN A 89 -10.24 22.16 8.67
CA ASN A 89 -10.95 22.38 9.93
C ASN A 89 -12.49 22.30 9.78
N ASP A 90 -13.00 21.96 8.59
CA ASP A 90 -14.43 21.73 8.41
C ASP A 90 -14.89 20.55 9.27
N PRO A 91 -15.91 20.70 10.14
CA PRO A 91 -16.35 19.61 11.02
C PRO A 91 -16.80 18.35 10.27
N GLN A 92 -17.22 18.48 9.01
CA GLN A 92 -17.58 17.31 8.19
C GLN A 92 -16.36 16.46 7.81
N ASN A 93 -15.16 17.03 7.82
CA ASN A 93 -13.94 16.26 7.63
C ASN A 93 -13.68 15.33 8.82
N ASP A 94 -13.96 15.76 10.06
CA ASP A 94 -13.76 14.91 11.25
C ASP A 94 -14.74 13.73 11.23
N VAL A 95 -16.00 13.98 10.89
CA VAL A 95 -17.02 12.93 10.70
C VAL A 95 -16.61 11.95 9.59
N LEU A 96 -16.08 12.47 8.47
CA LEU A 96 -15.56 11.64 7.39
C LEU A 96 -14.38 10.78 7.86
N VAL A 97 -13.41 11.37 8.55
CA VAL A 97 -12.21 10.66 9.05
C VAL A 97 -12.63 9.55 10.01
N GLU A 98 -13.45 9.85 11.01
CA GLU A 98 -13.94 8.86 11.98
C GLU A 98 -14.61 7.68 11.29
N ARG A 99 -15.50 7.96 10.34
CA ARG A 99 -16.16 6.93 9.55
C ARG A 99 -15.16 6.06 8.78
N GLN A 100 -14.23 6.67 8.04
CA GLN A 100 -13.30 5.91 7.22
C GLN A 100 -12.31 5.10 8.05
N LEU A 101 -11.90 5.60 9.22
CA LEU A 101 -11.09 4.85 10.18
C LEU A 101 -11.86 3.64 10.73
N ALA A 102 -13.16 3.77 11.00
CA ALA A 102 -13.99 2.63 11.38
C ALA A 102 -14.09 1.57 10.27
N GLU A 103 -14.27 2.00 9.01
CA GLU A 103 -14.28 1.10 7.85
C GLU A 103 -12.91 0.39 7.66
N LEU A 104 -11.79 1.10 7.84
CA LEU A 104 -10.45 0.49 7.80
C LEU A 104 -10.23 -0.52 8.93
N ASN A 105 -10.70 -0.22 10.15
CA ASN A 105 -10.58 -1.16 11.27
C ASN A 105 -11.41 -2.43 11.03
N ALA A 106 -12.63 -2.32 10.49
CA ALA A 106 -13.42 -3.48 10.10
C ALA A 106 -12.68 -4.33 9.05
N LEU A 107 -12.05 -3.68 8.07
CA LEU A 107 -11.27 -4.37 7.05
C LEU A 107 -10.01 -5.04 7.61
N ARG A 108 -9.35 -4.46 8.63
CA ARG A 108 -8.26 -5.12 9.39
C ARG A 108 -8.75 -6.41 10.04
N GLN A 109 -9.96 -6.42 10.63
CA GLN A 109 -10.52 -7.64 11.24
C GLN A 109 -10.75 -8.73 10.20
N GLU A 110 -11.28 -8.38 9.02
CA GLU A 110 -11.41 -9.33 7.91
C GLU A 110 -10.03 -9.86 7.46
N LEU A 111 -9.02 -8.99 7.40
CA LEU A 111 -7.67 -9.34 6.96
C LEU A 111 -7.00 -10.39 7.88
N LEU A 112 -7.34 -10.44 9.17
CA LEU A 112 -6.82 -11.47 10.10
C LEU A 112 -7.10 -12.90 9.61
N SER A 113 -8.14 -13.10 8.81
CA SER A 113 -8.48 -14.40 8.22
C SER A 113 -7.52 -14.86 7.10
N PHE A 114 -6.54 -14.04 6.75
CA PHE A 114 -5.44 -14.32 5.82
C PHE A 114 -4.08 -14.49 6.53
N LYS A 115 -4.07 -14.40 7.87
CA LYS A 115 -2.87 -14.62 8.67
C LYS A 115 -2.61 -16.12 8.76
N GLU A 116 -1.61 -16.59 8.01
CA GLU A 116 -1.11 -17.98 8.04
C GLU A 116 -0.14 -18.21 9.20
#